data_AF-A0A6G2DAV4-F1
#
_entry.id   AF-A0A6G2DAV4-F1
#
_cell.length_a   1.000
_cell.length_b   1.000
_cell.length_c   1.000
_cell.angle_alpha   90.00
_cell.angle_beta   90.00
_cell.angle_gamma   90.00
#
_symmetry.space_group_name_H-M   'P 1'
#
loop_
_entity.id
_entity.type
_entity.pdbx_description
1 polymer ?
#
loop_
_entity_poly.entity_id
_entity_poly.type
_entity_poly.pdbx_seq_one_letter_code
_entity_poly.pdbx_strand_id
1 'polypeptide(L)' 'MTIYNINLGIGWASSGVEYAQAYRAGVFRKLNLSSKFIFTDMILADNIQHLTANIGFDDNQVIWLYNHFTDIKIAPT' A
#
# COMPACT_ATOMS: atom_id res chain seq x y z
N MET A 1 -13.25 13.07 -4.43
CA MET A 1 -13.49 12.05 -3.38
C MET A 1 -12.35 11.05 -3.42
N THR A 2 -11.80 10.64 -2.29
CA THR A 2 -10.70 9.66 -2.21
C THR A 2 -11.11 8.50 -1.34
N ILE A 3 -10.88 7.27 -1.83
CA ILE A 3 -11.23 6.02 -1.13
C ILE A 3 -10.04 5.56 -0.30
N TYR A 4 -10.22 5.39 1.00
CA TYR A 4 -9.18 4.92 1.92
C TYR A 4 -9.44 3.46 2.29
N ASN A 5 -8.46 2.60 2.04
CA ASN A 5 -8.49 1.17 2.36
C ASN A 5 -7.51 0.95 3.51
N ILE A 6 -7.90 0.19 4.54
CA ILE A 6 -7.05 -0.05 5.71
C ILE A 6 -6.78 -1.56 5.79
N ASN A 7 -5.52 -1.93 6.01
CA ASN A 7 -5.08 -3.28 6.36
C ASN A 7 -4.06 -3.21 7.50
N LEU A 8 -3.90 -4.32 8.21
CA LEU A 8 -2.90 -4.46 9.25
C LEU A 8 -1.48 -4.41 8.63
N GLY A 9 -1.11 -5.39 7.80
CA GLY A 9 0.27 -5.53 7.32
C GLY A 9 0.37 -6.09 5.91
N ILE A 10 1.61 -6.32 5.48
CA ILE A 10 1.98 -6.90 4.18
C ILE A 10 3.35 -7.58 4.31
N GLY A 11 3.61 -8.60 3.51
CA GLY A 11 4.90 -9.28 3.44
C GLY A 11 5.11 -10.00 2.10
N TRP A 12 6.28 -10.61 1.92
CA TRP A 12 6.60 -11.37 0.70
C TRP A 12 5.61 -12.51 0.44
N ALA A 13 5.26 -13.25 1.50
CA ALA A 13 4.22 -14.28 1.48
C ALA A 13 2.87 -13.70 1.91
N SER A 14 2.31 -12.82 1.08
CA SER A 14 1.01 -12.19 1.32
C SER A 14 -0.16 -13.19 1.20
N SER A 15 -1.27 -12.89 1.89
CA SER A 15 -2.48 -13.71 1.90
C SER A 15 -3.53 -13.23 0.89
N GLY A 16 -4.67 -13.92 0.81
CA GLY A 16 -5.76 -13.55 -0.08
C GLY A 16 -6.33 -12.14 0.16
N VAL A 17 -6.20 -11.59 1.37
CA VAL A 17 -6.65 -10.23 1.69
C VAL A 17 -5.83 -9.19 0.92
N GLU A 18 -4.51 -9.31 0.96
CA GLU A 18 -3.59 -8.37 0.30
C GLU A 18 -3.74 -8.46 -1.23
N TYR A 19 -3.85 -9.67 -1.79
CA TYR A 19 -4.09 -9.85 -3.22
C TYR A 19 -5.45 -9.27 -3.66
N ALA A 20 -6.51 -9.42 -2.85
CA ALA A 20 -7.79 -8.80 -3.14
C ALA A 20 -7.73 -7.27 -3.10
N GLN A 21 -6.95 -6.69 -2.18
CA GLN A 21 -6.72 -5.25 -2.11
C GLN A 21 -5.92 -4.74 -3.32
N ALA A 22 -4.85 -5.43 -3.72
CA ALA A 22 -4.08 -5.10 -4.91
C ALA A 22 -4.93 -5.16 -6.19
N TYR A 23 -5.75 -6.21 -6.33
CA TYR A 23 -6.72 -6.31 -7.43
C TYR A 23 -7.69 -5.12 -7.43
N ARG A 24 -8.25 -4.78 -6.25
CA ARG A 24 -9.15 -3.63 -6.08
C ARG A 24 -8.48 -2.31 -6.45
N ALA A 25 -7.20 -2.14 -6.13
CA ALA A 25 -6.42 -0.97 -6.55
C ALA A 25 -6.34 -0.85 -8.09
N GLY A 26 -6.11 -1.98 -8.77
CA GLY A 26 -6.16 -2.06 -10.24
C GLY A 26 -7.51 -1.63 -10.81
N VAL A 27 -8.62 -2.07 -10.21
CA VAL A 27 -9.97 -1.65 -10.61
C VAL A 27 -10.18 -0.16 -10.40
N PHE A 28 -9.78 0.40 -9.25
CA PHE A 28 -9.88 1.83 -8.99
C PHE A 28 -9.09 2.69 -9.99
N ARG A 29 -7.89 2.24 -10.39
CA ARG A 29 -7.10 2.90 -11.44
C ARG A 29 -7.84 2.92 -12.78
N LYS A 30 -8.42 1.79 -13.21
CA LYS A 30 -9.19 1.70 -14.46
C LYS A 30 -10.43 2.61 -14.47
N LEU A 31 -11.00 2.88 -13.29
CA LEU A 31 -12.16 3.75 -13.12
C LEU A 31 -11.78 5.22 -12.84
N ASN A 32 -10.50 5.59 -12.87
CA ASN A 32 -10.00 6.91 -12.49
C ASN A 32 -10.44 7.36 -11.09
N LEU A 33 -10.55 6.43 -10.15
CA LEU A 33 -10.91 6.70 -8.76
C LEU A 33 -9.66 6.90 -7.91
N SER A 34 -9.55 8.07 -7.28
CA SER A 34 -8.50 8.34 -6.29
C SER A 34 -8.63 7.38 -5.12
N SER A 35 -7.56 6.62 -4.83
CA SER A 35 -7.53 5.65 -3.74
C SER A 35 -6.20 5.64 -3.01
N LYS A 36 -6.25 5.35 -1.71
CA LYS A 36 -5.12 5.16 -0.81
C LYS A 36 -5.25 3.83 -0.06
N PHE A 37 -4.13 3.20 0.22
CA PHE A 37 -4.01 1.94 0.94
C PHE A 37 -3.10 2.14 2.15
N ILE A 38 -3.70 2.00 3.32
CA ILE A 38 -3.10 2.28 4.62
C ILE A 38 -2.70 0.97 5.27
N PHE A 39 -1.42 0.85 5.63
CA PHE A 39 -0.89 -0.25 6.43
C PHE A 39 -0.52 0.26 7.82
N THR A 40 -0.97 -0.45 8.86
CA THR A 40 -0.89 0.01 10.25
C THR A 40 0.16 -0.71 11.09
N ASP A 41 0.66 -1.86 10.63
CA ASP A 41 1.68 -2.63 11.32
C ASP A 41 3.08 -2.02 11.17
N MET A 42 3.96 -2.33 12.10
CA MET A 42 5.36 -1.89 12.08
C MET A 42 6.20 -2.88 11.25
N ILE A 43 6.49 -2.50 10.00
CA ILE A 43 7.24 -3.30 9.04
C ILE A 43 8.66 -2.77 8.93
N LEU A 44 9.60 -3.39 9.64
CA LEU A 44 11.01 -2.96 9.68
C LEU A 44 11.98 -3.95 9.02
N ALA A 45 11.55 -5.19 8.82
CA ALA A 45 12.42 -6.23 8.23
C ALA A 45 12.76 -5.94 6.77
N ASP A 46 11.83 -5.31 6.04
CA ASP A 46 11.98 -4.93 4.64
C ASP A 46 11.47 -3.48 4.45
N ASN A 47 11.93 -2.81 3.40
CA ASN A 47 11.32 -1.55 2.99
C ASN A 47 9.88 -1.83 2.53
N ILE A 48 8.89 -1.17 3.16
CA ILE A 48 7.48 -1.34 2.83
C ILE A 48 7.20 -1.14 1.33
N GLN A 49 7.95 -0.24 0.67
CA GLN A 49 7.80 0.03 -0.75
C GLN A 49 8.03 -1.23 -1.59
N HIS A 50 9.07 -2.03 -1.26
CA HIS A 50 9.38 -3.27 -1.98
C HIS A 50 8.22 -4.26 -1.87
N LEU A 51 7.64 -4.40 -0.67
CA LEU A 51 6.52 -5.31 -0.42
C LEU A 51 5.26 -4.88 -1.17
N THR A 52 4.93 -3.59 -1.14
CA THR A 52 3.74 -3.07 -1.82
C THR A 52 3.89 -3.09 -3.35
N ALA A 53 5.07 -2.78 -3.87
CA ALA A 53 5.36 -2.83 -5.30
C ALA A 53 5.32 -4.27 -5.84
N ASN A 54 5.81 -5.25 -5.06
CA ASN A 54 5.78 -6.66 -5.42
C ASN A 54 4.37 -7.18 -5.75
N ILE A 55 3.34 -6.65 -5.09
CA ILE A 55 1.94 -7.03 -5.35
C ILE A 55 1.18 -6.02 -6.23
N GLY A 56 1.85 -4.98 -6.74
CA GLY A 56 1.32 -4.10 -7.78
C GLY A 56 0.61 -2.83 -7.30
N PHE A 57 0.90 -2.37 -6.08
CA PHE A 57 0.53 -1.02 -5.64
C PHE A 57 1.49 0.03 -6.21
N ASP A 58 0.94 1.19 -6.61
CA ASP A 58 1.78 2.35 -6.92
C ASP A 58 2.17 3.06 -5.60
N ASP A 59 3.41 3.54 -5.51
CA ASP A 59 3.95 4.20 -4.29
C ASP A 59 3.07 5.37 -3.84
N ASN A 60 2.49 6.11 -4.79
CA ASN A 60 1.61 7.22 -4.50
C ASN A 60 0.26 6.81 -3.90
N GLN A 61 -0.12 5.53 -3.94
CA GLN A 61 -1.33 5.00 -3.32
C GLN A 61 -1.06 4.52 -1.89
N VAL A 62 0.20 4.29 -1.50
CA VAL A 62 0.55 3.71 -0.21
C VAL A 62 0.65 4.80 0.86
N ILE A 63 0.04 4.53 2.02
CA ILE A 63 0.26 5.28 3.25
C ILE A 63 0.69 4.26 4.30
N TRP A 64 1.90 4.41 4.83
CA TRP A 64 2.31 3.64 5.99
C TRP A 64 2.14 4.50 7.24
N LEU A 65 1.43 3.98 8.25
CA LEU A 65 1.10 4.72 9.47
C LEU A 65 2.31 5.45 10.07
N TYR A 66 3.43 4.75 10.17
CA TYR A 66 4.65 5.28 10.80
C TYR A 66 5.43 6.26 9.91
N ASN A 67 5.31 6.15 8.58
CA ASN A 67 5.91 7.10 7.65
C ASN A 67 5.05 8.37 7.45
N HIS A 68 3.74 8.29 7.70
CA HIS A 68 2.80 9.39 7.46
C HIS A 68 3.14 10.70 8.19
N PHE A 69 3.84 10.61 9.34
CA PHE A 69 4.25 11.75 10.14
C PHE A 69 5.62 12.33 9.74
N THR A 70 6.15 11.92 8.58
CA THR A 70 7.40 12.42 8.01
C THR A 70 7.15 13.03 6.64
N ASP A 71 8.08 13.84 6.14
CA ASP A 71 8.05 14.36 4.77
C ASP A 71 8.61 13.37 3.72
N ILE A 72 9.30 12.33 4.19
CA ILE A 72 9.87 11.23 3.41
C ILE A 72 8.76 10.51 2.63
N LYS A 73 9.01 10.29 1.34
CA LYS A 73 8.08 9.56 0.45
C LYS A 73 8.34 8.06 0.51
N ILE A 74 7.29 7.28 0.27
CA ILE A 74 7.42 5.86 -0.09
C ILE A 74 8.19 5.79 -1.41
N ALA A 75 9.35 5.13 -1.38
CA ALA A 75 10.27 4.98 -2.50
C ALA A 75 11.18 3.75 -2.26
N PRO A 76 11.77 3.16 -3.33
CA PRO A 76 12.64 1.99 -3.20
C PRO A 76 13.94 2.28 -2.42
N THR A 77 14.42 3.53 -2.42
CA THR A 77 15.56 4.10 -1.66
C THR A 77 15.47 5.61 -1.64
#